data_AF-A0A1F6WPV0-F1
#
_entry.id   AF-A0A1F6WPV0-F1
#
_cell.length_a   1.000
_cell.length_b   1.000
_cell.length_c   1.000
_cell.angle_alpha   90.00
_cell.angle_beta   90.00
_cell.angle_gamma   90.00
#
_symmetry.space_group_name_H-M   'P 1'
#
loop_
_entity.id
_entity.type
_entity.pdbx_description
1 polymer ?
#
loop_
_entity_poly.entity_id
_entity_poly.type
_entity_poly.pdbx_seq_one_letter_code
_entity_poly.pdbx_strand_id
1 'polypeptide(L)'
;MQYNIHPIIVHFPIAMLFLYSIIKVLPFKKWFPNVSWKHIEIVLLLVGVVSAFTASSTGEIAEELVRPNEDVLGAHQFFAGASTWIYSLILVGEALVFLIPKFISKFGFFSIIKLFTFFEKILTNNILVKILAILGLISIILTGLLGGVMVYGTTADPLAAPILKLLGISL
;
A
#
# COMPACT_ATOMS: atom_id res chain seq x y z
N MET A 1 -10.58 30.69 -3.33
CA MET A 1 -9.86 29.57 -2.68
C MET A 1 -10.12 28.32 -3.50
N GLN A 2 -9.18 27.94 -4.36
CA GLN A 2 -9.24 26.64 -5.01
C GLN A 2 -9.03 25.61 -3.90
N TYR A 3 -10.07 24.86 -3.54
CA TYR A 3 -9.88 23.68 -2.73
C TYR A 3 -8.98 22.75 -3.54
N ASN A 4 -7.73 22.60 -3.13
CA ASN A 4 -6.83 21.61 -3.69
C ASN A 4 -7.35 20.24 -3.22
N ILE A 5 -8.34 19.72 -3.94
CA ILE A 5 -8.91 18.38 -3.72
C ILE A 5 -7.85 17.30 -4.01
N HIS A 6 -6.87 17.67 -4.84
CA HIS A 6 -5.75 16.85 -5.28
C HIS A 6 -4.93 16.22 -4.12
N PRO A 7 -4.43 16.96 -3.11
CA PRO A 7 -3.74 16.37 -1.96
C PRO A 7 -4.61 15.39 -1.14
N ILE A 8 -5.93 15.60 -1.01
CA ILE A 8 -6.77 14.68 -0.23
C ILE A 8 -6.86 13.32 -0.93
N ILE A 9 -7.07 13.30 -2.25
CA ILE A 9 -7.25 12.06 -3.02
C ILE A 9 -5.96 11.22 -3.03
N VAL A 10 -4.78 11.86 -3.08
CA VAL A 10 -3.50 11.16 -3.17
C VAL A 10 -2.85 10.82 -1.81
N HIS A 11 -3.18 11.54 -0.72
CA HIS A 11 -2.65 11.24 0.62
C HIS A 11 -3.54 10.31 1.46
N PHE A 12 -4.83 10.17 1.10
CA PHE A 12 -5.74 9.26 1.79
C PHE A 12 -5.30 7.78 1.77
N PRO A 13 -4.77 7.23 0.65
CA PRO A 13 -4.24 5.86 0.64
C PRO A 13 -3.06 5.67 1.60
N ILE A 14 -2.16 6.65 1.65
CA ILE A 14 -0.96 6.66 2.50
C ILE A 14 -1.38 6.49 3.97
N ALA A 15 -2.31 7.31 4.45
CA ALA A 15 -2.76 7.26 5.85
C ALA A 15 -3.38 5.91 6.23
N MET A 16 -4.25 5.36 5.37
CA MET A 16 -4.94 4.09 5.63
C MET A 16 -3.97 2.91 5.67
N LEU A 17 -3.08 2.82 4.67
CA LEU A 17 -2.13 1.73 4.54
C LEU A 17 -0.98 1.83 5.55
N PHE A 18 -0.58 3.05 5.93
CA PHE A 18 0.33 3.30 7.05
C PHE A 18 -0.26 2.76 8.34
N LEU A 19 -1.49 3.16 8.68
CA LEU A 19 -2.15 2.72 9.91
C LEU A 19 -2.36 1.20 9.91
N TYR A 20 -2.75 0.62 8.77
CA TYR A 20 -2.81 -0.83 8.60
C TYR A 20 -1.47 -1.50 8.94
N SER A 21 -0.35 -1.02 8.38
CA SER A 21 0.97 -1.59 8.65
C SER A 21 1.38 -1.48 10.12
N ILE A 22 1.12 -0.34 10.75
CA ILE A 22 1.39 -0.16 12.18
C ILE A 22 0.60 -1.17 13.01
N ILE A 23 -0.70 -1.32 12.75
CA ILE A 23 -1.56 -2.29 13.45
C ILE A 23 -1.09 -3.73 13.20
N LYS A 24 -0.64 -4.05 11.98
CA LYS A 24 -0.23 -5.41 11.60
C LYS A 24 1.11 -5.82 12.23
N VAL A 25 2.06 -4.89 12.27
CA VAL A 25 3.43 -5.14 12.73
C VAL A 25 3.49 -5.13 14.26
N LEU A 26 2.87 -4.15 14.90
CA LEU A 26 2.88 -4.02 16.35
C LEU A 26 1.85 -4.94 17.02
N PRO A 27 2.07 -5.33 18.29
CA PRO A 27 1.22 -6.30 18.98
C PRO A 27 -0.06 -5.69 19.57
N PHE A 28 -0.80 -4.85 18.82
CA PHE A 28 -2.03 -4.18 19.31
C PHE A 28 -3.09 -5.14 19.84
N LYS A 29 -3.20 -6.34 19.25
CA LYS A 29 -4.10 -7.40 19.75
C LYS A 29 -3.78 -7.84 21.18
N LYS A 30 -2.51 -7.76 21.60
CA LYS A 30 -2.10 -8.04 22.99
C LYS A 30 -2.42 -6.88 23.91
N TRP A 31 -2.27 -5.65 23.44
CA TRP A 31 -2.51 -4.43 24.23
C TRP A 31 -4.00 -4.13 24.42
N PHE A 32 -4.83 -4.46 23.41
CA PHE A 32 -6.26 -4.17 23.40
C PHE A 32 -7.05 -5.40 22.91
N PRO A 33 -7.17 -6.46 23.72
CA PRO A 33 -7.75 -7.73 23.30
C PRO A 33 -9.26 -7.67 22.97
N ASN A 34 -9.97 -6.67 23.52
CA ASN A 34 -11.42 -6.53 23.32
C ASN A 34 -11.79 -5.82 22.01
N VAL A 35 -10.82 -5.32 21.25
CA VAL A 35 -11.05 -4.62 19.98
C VAL A 35 -11.04 -5.61 18.83
N SER A 36 -11.98 -5.46 17.89
CA SER A 36 -12.10 -6.28 16.68
C SER A 36 -11.06 -5.92 15.62
N TRP A 37 -9.77 -5.99 15.96
CA TRP A 37 -8.64 -5.57 15.11
C TRP A 37 -8.68 -6.14 13.70
N LYS A 38 -9.15 -7.37 13.53
CA LYS A 38 -9.25 -8.01 12.20
C LYS A 38 -10.16 -7.23 11.24
N HIS A 39 -11.31 -6.76 11.71
CA HIS A 39 -12.25 -5.99 10.88
C HIS A 39 -11.66 -4.62 10.54
N ILE A 40 -11.01 -3.97 11.52
CA ILE A 40 -10.32 -2.69 11.32
C ILE A 40 -9.20 -2.85 10.28
N GLU A 41 -8.34 -3.86 10.43
CA GLU A 41 -7.28 -4.20 9.46
C GLU A 41 -7.84 -4.34 8.04
N ILE A 42 -8.92 -5.12 7.86
CA ILE A 42 -9.52 -5.36 6.54
C ILE A 42 -10.07 -4.06 5.94
N VAL A 43 -10.79 -3.25 6.73
CA VAL A 43 -11.36 -1.99 6.24
C VAL A 43 -10.27 -1.01 5.82
N LEU A 44 -9.23 -0.83 6.66
CA LEU A 44 -8.09 0.03 6.34
C LEU A 44 -7.38 -0.45 5.07
N LEU A 45 -7.15 -1.76 4.95
CA LEU A 45 -6.49 -2.35 3.80
C LEU A 45 -7.33 -2.18 2.51
N LEU A 46 -8.62 -2.51 2.56
CA LEU A 46 -9.53 -2.43 1.42
C LEU A 46 -9.66 -0.99 0.92
N VAL A 47 -10.00 -0.06 1.83
CA VAL A 47 -10.16 1.35 1.50
C VAL A 47 -8.84 1.95 1.02
N GLY A 48 -7.73 1.60 1.67
CA GLY A 48 -6.40 2.03 1.30
C GLY A 48 -6.00 1.57 -0.11
N VAL A 49 -6.19 0.29 -0.45
CA VAL A 49 -5.87 -0.26 -1.78
C VAL A 49 -6.73 0.36 -2.87
N VAL A 50 -8.06 0.45 -2.67
CA VAL A 50 -8.96 1.06 -3.66
C VAL A 50 -8.60 2.52 -3.92
N SER A 51 -8.29 3.25 -2.85
CA SER A 51 -7.86 4.64 -2.95
C SER A 51 -6.49 4.76 -3.62
N ALA A 52 -5.56 3.82 -3.38
CA ALA A 52 -4.23 3.83 -4.00
C ALA A 52 -4.30 3.68 -5.52
N PHE A 53 -5.16 2.78 -6.04
CA PHE A 53 -5.41 2.68 -7.48
C PHE A 53 -6.01 3.96 -8.06
N THR A 54 -6.93 4.60 -7.33
CA THR A 54 -7.52 5.86 -7.77
C THR A 54 -6.47 6.98 -7.79
N ALA A 55 -5.63 7.07 -6.76
CA ALA A 55 -4.53 8.01 -6.69
C ALA A 55 -3.52 7.82 -7.83
N SER A 56 -3.16 6.56 -8.14
CA SER A 56 -2.24 6.24 -9.25
C SER A 56 -2.80 6.72 -10.59
N SER A 57 -4.07 6.45 -10.86
CA SER A 57 -4.73 6.90 -12.10
C SER A 57 -4.78 8.43 -12.22
N THR A 58 -4.94 9.14 -11.10
CA THR A 58 -4.91 10.62 -11.11
C THR A 58 -3.49 11.21 -11.15
N GLY A 59 -2.48 10.46 -10.70
CA GLY A 59 -1.08 10.88 -10.69
C GLY A 59 -0.50 10.96 -12.09
N GLU A 60 -0.81 9.98 -12.95
CA GLU A 60 -0.41 9.96 -14.37
C GLU A 60 -0.91 11.21 -15.13
N ILE A 61 -2.11 11.69 -14.81
CA ILE A 61 -2.67 12.91 -15.41
C ILE A 61 -1.92 14.16 -14.92
N ALA A 62 -1.48 14.19 -13.66
CA ALA A 62 -0.77 15.33 -13.09
C ALA A 62 0.68 15.45 -13.61
N GLU A 63 1.30 14.32 -13.91
CA GLU A 63 2.63 14.23 -14.51
C GLU A 63 2.73 14.97 -15.84
N GLU A 64 1.76 14.77 -16.74
CA GLU A 64 1.73 15.43 -18.05
C GLU A 64 1.69 16.96 -17.96
N LEU A 65 1.18 17.49 -16.85
CA LEU A 65 1.00 18.93 -16.62
C LEU A 65 2.25 19.61 -16.02
N VAL A 66 2.98 18.92 -15.14
CA VAL A 66 4.05 19.54 -14.33
C VAL A 66 5.45 19.16 -14.82
N ARG A 67 5.60 18.03 -15.54
CA ARG A 67 6.88 17.52 -16.07
C ARG A 67 8.04 17.61 -15.05
N PRO A 68 7.93 16.90 -13.92
CA PRO A 68 8.98 16.87 -12.90
C PRO A 68 10.27 16.21 -13.42
N ASN A 69 11.34 16.24 -12.61
CA ASN A 69 12.55 15.49 -12.90
C ASN A 69 12.24 13.99 -13.08
N GLU A 70 12.62 13.44 -14.23
CA GLU A 70 12.29 12.08 -14.66
C GLU A 70 12.79 11.01 -13.69
N ASP A 71 13.97 11.20 -13.09
CA ASP A 71 14.55 10.20 -12.17
C ASP A 71 13.77 10.15 -10.85
N VAL A 72 13.40 11.31 -10.30
CA VAL A 72 12.57 11.39 -9.09
C VAL A 72 11.17 10.86 -9.35
N LEU A 73 10.58 11.21 -10.49
CA LEU A 73 9.27 10.74 -10.91
C LEU A 73 9.25 9.22 -11.07
N GLY A 74 10.21 8.65 -11.80
CA GLY A 74 10.31 7.21 -12.01
C GLY A 74 10.46 6.44 -10.68
N ALA A 75 11.29 6.97 -9.76
CA ALA A 75 11.40 6.39 -8.43
C ALA A 75 10.09 6.51 -7.63
N HIS A 76 9.42 7.66 -7.69
CA HIS A 76 8.13 7.88 -7.03
C HIS A 76 7.07 6.89 -7.53
N GLN A 77 6.93 6.75 -8.85
CA GLN A 77 6.01 5.80 -9.48
C GLN A 77 6.35 4.35 -9.11
N PHE A 78 7.63 3.98 -9.09
CA PHE A 78 8.06 2.64 -8.68
C PHE A 78 7.61 2.31 -7.25
N PHE A 79 7.88 3.18 -6.28
CA PHE A 79 7.49 2.92 -4.89
C PHE A 79 5.96 3.02 -4.67
N ALA A 80 5.27 3.88 -5.41
CA ALA A 80 3.81 3.96 -5.41
C ALA A 80 3.18 2.66 -5.94
N GLY A 81 3.70 2.14 -7.05
CA GLY A 81 3.29 0.88 -7.62
C GLY A 81 3.61 -0.30 -6.71
N ALA A 82 4.84 -0.35 -6.17
CA ALA A 82 5.29 -1.40 -5.27
C ALA A 82 4.41 -1.49 -4.02
N SER A 83 4.14 -0.35 -3.36
CA SER A 83 3.23 -0.33 -2.20
C SER A 83 1.82 -0.79 -2.57
N THR A 84 1.23 -0.24 -3.65
CA THR A 84 -0.11 -0.61 -4.12
C THR A 84 -0.25 -2.11 -4.36
N TRP A 85 0.69 -2.72 -5.07
CA TRP A 85 0.67 -4.15 -5.37
C TRP A 85 0.95 -5.04 -4.15
N ILE A 86 1.86 -4.63 -3.27
CA ILE A 86 2.12 -5.36 -2.01
C ILE A 86 0.86 -5.42 -1.14
N TYR A 87 0.19 -4.29 -0.92
CA TYR A 87 -1.04 -4.28 -0.12
C TYR A 87 -2.20 -4.98 -0.83
N SER A 88 -2.28 -4.90 -2.17
CA SER A 88 -3.24 -5.66 -2.96
C SER A 88 -3.04 -7.17 -2.78
N LEU A 89 -1.80 -7.63 -2.76
CA LEU A 89 -1.47 -9.05 -2.53
C LEU A 89 -1.93 -9.52 -1.14
N ILE A 90 -1.73 -8.68 -0.11
CA ILE A 90 -2.24 -8.98 1.23
C ILE A 90 -3.78 -9.00 1.24
N LEU A 91 -4.42 -8.05 0.55
CA LEU A 91 -5.89 -7.98 0.45
C LEU A 91 -6.47 -9.20 -0.26
N VAL A 92 -5.79 -9.70 -1.30
CA VAL A 92 -6.16 -10.97 -1.97
C VAL A 92 -6.11 -12.12 -0.97
N GLY A 93 -5.06 -12.21 -0.13
CA GLY A 93 -4.99 -13.21 0.93
C GLY A 93 -6.21 -13.16 1.87
N GLU A 94 -6.58 -11.96 2.32
CA GLU A 94 -7.76 -11.75 3.16
C GLU A 94 -9.08 -12.11 2.45
N ALA A 95 -9.20 -11.78 1.16
CA ALA A 95 -10.37 -12.12 0.35
C ALA A 95 -10.50 -13.64 0.14
N LEU A 96 -9.39 -14.35 -0.09
CA LEU A 96 -9.39 -15.80 -0.29
C LEU A 96 -9.92 -16.55 0.94
N VAL A 97 -9.56 -16.11 2.16
CA VAL A 97 -10.09 -16.69 3.42
C VAL A 97 -11.62 -16.65 3.46
N PHE A 98 -12.21 -15.56 2.96
CA PHE A 98 -13.66 -15.37 2.97
C PHE A 98 -14.37 -16.08 1.80
N LEU A 99 -13.74 -16.12 0.62
CA LEU A 99 -14.35 -16.65 -0.60
C LEU A 99 -14.26 -18.17 -0.71
N ILE A 100 -13.13 -18.78 -0.32
CA ILE A 100 -12.89 -20.23 -0.49
C ILE A 100 -14.00 -21.09 0.15
N PRO A 101 -14.40 -20.88 1.42
CA PRO A 101 -15.45 -21.71 2.03
C PRO A 101 -16.79 -21.64 1.28
N LYS A 102 -17.13 -20.45 0.77
CA LYS A 102 -18.36 -20.23 -0.01
C LYS A 102 -18.30 -20.93 -1.36
N PHE A 103 -17.15 -20.91 -2.02
CA PHE A 103 -16.94 -21.62 -3.28
C PHE A 103 -17.02 -23.13 -3.08
N ILE A 104 -16.39 -23.69 -2.03
CA ILE A 104 -16.45 -25.13 -1.71
C ILE A 104 -17.91 -25.58 -1.51
N SER A 105 -18.71 -24.79 -0.79
CA SER A 105 -20.12 -25.14 -0.55
C SER A 105 -21.00 -25.12 -1.80
N LYS A 106 -20.60 -24.40 -2.86
CA LYS A 106 -21.43 -24.14 -4.03
C LYS A 106 -20.96 -24.87 -5.30
N PHE A 107 -19.66 -25.14 -5.41
CA PHE A 107 -19.04 -25.65 -6.63
C PHE A 107 -18.04 -26.76 -6.29
N GLY A 108 -18.29 -27.99 -6.77
CA GLY A 108 -17.46 -29.18 -6.51
C GLY A 108 -16.15 -29.27 -7.33
N PHE A 109 -15.54 -28.16 -7.75
CA PHE A 109 -14.33 -28.18 -8.57
C PHE A 109 -13.06 -28.38 -7.73
N PHE A 110 -12.75 -29.64 -7.42
CA PHE A 110 -11.65 -30.03 -6.52
C PHE A 110 -10.27 -29.45 -6.90
N SER A 111 -9.88 -29.43 -8.18
CA SER A 111 -8.55 -28.94 -8.61
C SER A 111 -8.35 -27.44 -8.42
N ILE A 112 -9.38 -26.65 -8.73
CA ILE A 112 -9.36 -25.18 -8.61
C ILE A 112 -9.32 -24.78 -7.13
N ILE A 113 -10.12 -25.44 -6.30
CA ILE A 113 -10.14 -25.23 -4.84
C ILE A 113 -8.76 -25.53 -4.23
N LYS A 114 -8.08 -26.60 -4.66
CA LYS A 114 -6.74 -26.96 -4.18
C LYS A 114 -5.70 -25.88 -4.50
N LEU A 115 -5.79 -25.26 -5.68
CA LEU A 115 -4.92 -24.16 -6.06
C LEU A 115 -5.18 -22.90 -5.21
N PHE A 116 -6.44 -22.49 -5.04
CA PHE A 116 -6.78 -21.33 -4.22
C PHE A 116 -6.42 -21.50 -2.75
N THR A 117 -6.64 -22.69 -2.18
CA THR A 117 -6.22 -23.00 -0.80
C THR A 117 -4.70 -23.01 -0.61
N PHE A 118 -3.93 -23.38 -1.63
CA PHE A 118 -2.48 -23.25 -1.59
C PHE A 118 -2.05 -21.78 -1.51
N PHE A 119 -2.61 -20.92 -2.38
CA PHE A 119 -2.32 -19.49 -2.35
C PHE A 119 -2.82 -18.82 -1.07
N GLU A 120 -4.00 -19.17 -0.58
CA GLU A 120 -4.52 -18.68 0.70
C GLU A 120 -3.52 -18.93 1.83
N LYS A 121 -3.05 -20.17 2.01
CA LYS A 121 -2.06 -20.51 3.06
C LYS A 121 -0.77 -19.71 2.97
N ILE A 122 -0.29 -19.43 1.75
CA ILE A 122 0.91 -18.62 1.56
C ILE A 122 0.61 -17.17 1.94
N LEU A 123 -0.45 -16.59 1.38
CA LEU A 123 -0.79 -15.18 1.53
C LEU A 123 -1.35 -14.82 2.92
N THR A 124 -1.80 -15.80 3.70
CA THR A 124 -2.28 -15.62 5.08
C THR A 124 -1.22 -15.97 6.13
N ASN A 125 -0.05 -16.43 5.71
CA ASN A 125 1.05 -16.72 6.61
C ASN A 125 1.46 -15.44 7.39
N ASN A 126 1.36 -15.49 8.71
CA ASN A 126 1.55 -14.32 9.57
C ASN A 126 2.94 -13.67 9.44
N ILE A 127 3.99 -14.48 9.21
CA ILE A 127 5.36 -13.95 9.03
C ILE A 127 5.45 -13.24 7.68
N LEU A 128 4.99 -13.90 6.61
CA LEU A 128 4.99 -13.30 5.28
C LEU A 128 4.19 -12.00 5.24
N VAL A 129 2.98 -11.99 5.78
CA VAL A 129 2.14 -10.79 5.78
C VAL A 129 2.80 -9.64 6.55
N LYS A 130 3.50 -9.92 7.66
CA LYS A 130 4.24 -8.88 8.39
C LYS A 130 5.42 -8.35 7.58
N ILE A 131 6.18 -9.22 6.93
CA ILE A 131 7.28 -8.82 6.04
C ILE A 131 6.73 -7.94 4.91
N LEU A 132 5.66 -8.37 4.24
CA LEU A 132 4.99 -7.60 3.20
C LEU A 132 4.48 -6.25 3.73
N ALA A 133 3.89 -6.21 4.92
CA ALA A 133 3.41 -4.96 5.52
C ALA A 133 4.56 -3.98 5.84
N ILE A 134 5.74 -4.48 6.23
CA ILE A 134 6.94 -3.66 6.46
C ILE A 134 7.49 -3.14 5.14
N LEU A 135 7.62 -4.00 4.12
CA LEU A 135 8.09 -3.60 2.79
C LEU A 135 7.13 -2.58 2.16
N GLY A 136 5.82 -2.82 2.24
CA GLY A 136 4.79 -1.88 1.80
C GLY A 136 4.87 -0.55 2.53
N LEU A 137 5.11 -0.57 3.85
CA LEU A 137 5.25 0.65 4.65
C LEU A 137 6.48 1.47 4.23
N ILE A 138 7.62 0.81 4.01
CA ILE A 138 8.83 1.47 3.50
C ILE A 138 8.54 2.10 2.13
N SER A 139 7.91 1.35 1.22
CA SER A 139 7.54 1.87 -0.11
C SER A 139 6.62 3.09 -0.02
N ILE A 140 5.62 3.10 0.88
CA ILE A 140 4.74 4.26 1.06
C ILE A 140 5.49 5.48 1.59
N ILE A 141 6.38 5.29 2.57
CA ILE A 141 7.18 6.39 3.12
C ILE A 141 8.06 7.00 2.03
N LEU A 142 8.73 6.17 1.23
CA LEU A 142 9.55 6.62 0.10
C LEU A 142 8.72 7.32 -0.97
N THR A 143 7.52 6.81 -1.27
CA THR A 143 6.57 7.45 -2.20
C THR A 143 6.23 8.87 -1.73
N GLY A 144 5.86 9.03 -0.45
CA GLY A 144 5.53 10.33 0.14
C GLY A 144 6.71 11.30 0.13
N LEU A 145 7.90 10.84 0.52
CA LEU A 145 9.12 11.63 0.51
C LEU A 145 9.45 12.12 -0.91
N LEU A 146 9.44 11.23 -1.91
CA LEU A 146 9.73 11.59 -3.30
C LEU A 146 8.66 12.53 -3.87
N GLY A 147 7.39 12.35 -3.49
CA GLY A 147 6.31 13.28 -3.81
C GLY A 147 6.56 14.69 -3.27
N GLY A 148 7.02 14.78 -2.01
CA GLY A 148 7.44 16.05 -1.41
C GLY A 148 8.61 16.70 -2.14
N VAL A 149 9.60 15.90 -2.55
CA VAL A 149 10.75 16.37 -3.33
C VAL A 149 10.34 16.92 -4.69
N MET A 150 9.40 16.30 -5.40
CA MET A 150 8.92 16.81 -6.70
C MET A 150 8.29 18.20 -6.60
N VAL A 151 7.63 18.51 -5.48
CA VAL A 151 6.90 19.79 -5.31
C VAL A 151 7.76 20.86 -4.63
N TYR A 152 8.53 20.48 -3.60
CA TYR A 152 9.23 21.42 -2.71
C TYR A 152 10.75 21.25 -2.73
N GLY A 153 11.30 20.37 -3.57
CA GLY A 153 12.73 20.08 -3.62
C GLY A 153 13.25 19.34 -2.38
N THR A 154 14.58 19.30 -2.22
CA THR A 154 15.24 18.58 -1.10
C THR A 154 14.99 19.20 0.27
N THR A 155 14.43 20.40 0.33
CA THR A 155 14.03 21.06 1.59
C THR A 155 12.71 20.56 2.16
N ALA A 156 11.97 19.72 1.40
CA ALA A 156 10.68 19.18 1.83
C ALA A 156 10.79 18.29 3.09
N ASP A 157 11.86 17.50 3.17
CA ASP A 157 12.07 16.50 4.22
C ASP A 157 13.58 16.42 4.55
N PRO A 158 13.99 16.43 5.83
CA PRO A 158 15.39 16.26 6.23
C PRO A 158 16.05 14.99 5.67
N LEU A 159 15.27 13.96 5.37
CA LEU A 159 15.71 12.69 4.81
C LEU A 159 15.76 12.70 3.27
N ALA A 160 15.28 13.74 2.60
CA ALA A 160 15.25 13.78 1.14
C ALA A 160 16.64 13.61 0.51
N ALA A 161 17.60 14.46 0.88
CA ALA A 161 18.96 14.41 0.34
C ALA A 161 19.68 13.05 0.54
N PRO A 162 19.71 12.46 1.76
CA PRO A 162 20.36 11.16 1.95
C PRO A 162 19.65 10.03 1.22
N ILE A 163 18.32 10.05 1.12
CA ILE A 163 17.56 9.02 0.40
C ILE A 163 17.78 9.11 -1.11
N LEU A 164 17.78 10.32 -1.69
CA LEU A 164 18.09 10.49 -3.11
C LEU A 164 19.50 9.98 -3.44
N LYS A 165 20.48 10.27 -2.58
CA LYS A 165 21.84 9.74 -2.71
C LYS A 165 21.88 8.21 -2.64
N LEU A 166 21.11 7.60 -1.73
CA LEU A 166 20.99 6.14 -1.61
C LEU A 166 20.36 5.52 -2.86
N LEU A 167 19.39 6.20 -3.46
CA LEU A 167 18.72 5.79 -4.70
C LEU A 167 19.55 6.09 -5.96
N GLY A 168 20.68 6.80 -5.84
CA GLY A 168 21.51 7.20 -6.96
C GLY A 168 20.91 8.30 -7.83
N ILE A 169 19.98 9.10 -7.30
CA ILE A 169 19.27 10.16 -8.01
C ILE A 169 19.96 11.50 -7.75
N SER A 170 20.26 12.24 -8.82
CA SER A 170 20.78 13.62 -8.77
C SER A 170 19.71 14.63 -9.16
N LEU A 171 19.54 15.65 -8.33
CA LEU A 171 18.65 16.79 -8.56
C LEU A 171 19.42 18.02 -9.04
#